data_AF-A0A1I0IL34-F1
#
_entry.id   AF-A0A1I0IL34-F1
#
_cell.length_a   1.000
_cell.length_b   1.000
_cell.length_c   1.000
_cell.angle_alpha   90.00
_cell.angle_beta   90.00
_cell.angle_gamma   90.00
#
_symmetry.space_group_name_H-M   'P 1'
#
loop_
_entity.id
_entity.type
_entity.pdbx_description
1 polymer ?
#
loop_
_entity_poly.entity_id
_entity_poly.type
_entity_poly.pdbx_seq_one_letter_code
_entity_poly.pdbx_strand_id
1 'polypeptide(L)'
;MRILLSTRLTLRRVLLAGLCLTSSVALAQTTTTESFDSGTKTSYPVATVNLATGTWTFTDALLGADPDDHRAGAQAARLQQTGRLTMEFFLPDGASTVTIQHALFATDASSGFELWYQSQACNCTSWLRVADPVIATTLTLQTATFAVNVSGPIRFELRKVSGAAARLNLDNFTVAPFGVVPPQPTAADNQHLTMGNPSGATADVNQPTNYLLEKPQFAISYHRDRGTPNWVSWYLAPVWRGSAPRQDDFRPDNTLPAGWYQVGASSYSGSGFDRGHNCPSADRTSSVADNSATFLMSNMIPQAPNNNQRTWANLENYGRILLDQGNEIYIIMGSYGQGGTGSAGFKTTLDQGRITVPNRVWKVLVVLPMGNADVSRVSAATRIIAIDTPNDNGINSNWGQYRVSVDAIEAATGLDLLSALPLSVQQVVEAQVDNGPTQ
;
A
#
# COMPACT_ATOMS: atom_id res chain seq x y z
N MET A 1 55.16 18.02 -63.39
CA MET A 1 54.30 19.00 -64.08
C MET A 1 53.56 18.29 -65.22
N ARG A 2 52.31 17.86 -64.98
CA ARG A 2 51.19 17.80 -65.95
C ARG A 2 50.03 17.03 -65.33
N ILE A 3 48.89 17.71 -65.29
CA ILE A 3 47.54 17.25 -64.99
C ILE A 3 47.04 16.45 -66.19
N LEU A 4 46.25 15.38 -65.97
CA LEU A 4 45.14 15.04 -66.86
C LEU A 4 44.11 14.12 -66.16
N LEU A 5 42.86 14.54 -66.27
CA LEU A 5 41.62 13.98 -65.74
C LEU A 5 41.27 12.63 -66.35
N SER A 6 40.52 11.81 -65.60
CA SER A 6 39.56 10.87 -66.18
C SER A 6 38.32 10.71 -65.28
N THR A 7 37.18 10.77 -65.94
CA THR A 7 35.78 10.91 -65.52
C THR A 7 35.21 9.74 -64.71
N ARG A 8 34.39 10.03 -63.68
CA ARG A 8 33.55 9.05 -62.98
C ARG A 8 32.12 9.04 -63.55
N LEU A 9 31.65 7.83 -63.86
CA LEU A 9 30.32 7.48 -64.34
C LEU A 9 29.29 7.52 -63.18
N THR A 10 28.19 8.23 -63.37
CA THR A 10 27.04 8.28 -62.44
C THR A 10 26.01 7.22 -62.85
N LEU A 11 25.79 6.20 -62.02
CA LEU A 11 24.70 5.23 -62.22
C LEU A 11 23.45 5.69 -61.43
N ARG A 12 22.42 6.13 -62.15
CA ARG A 12 21.05 6.28 -61.61
C ARG A 12 20.44 4.90 -61.40
N ARG A 13 20.02 4.58 -60.18
CA ARG A 13 19.09 3.47 -59.90
C ARG A 13 17.69 4.02 -59.71
N VAL A 14 16.78 3.49 -60.51
CA VAL A 14 15.32 3.68 -60.50
C VAL A 14 14.76 3.04 -59.23
N LEU A 15 14.01 3.81 -58.43
CA LEU A 15 13.20 3.29 -57.33
C LEU A 15 11.84 2.90 -57.91
N LEU A 16 11.54 1.59 -57.99
CA LEU A 16 10.21 1.09 -58.32
C LEU A 16 9.49 0.73 -57.01
N ALA A 17 8.33 1.35 -56.82
CA ALA A 17 7.49 1.24 -55.64
C ALA A 17 6.93 -0.18 -55.45
N GLY A 18 7.30 -0.83 -54.35
CA GLY A 18 6.60 -1.99 -53.80
C GLY A 18 5.60 -1.52 -52.75
N LEU A 19 4.32 -1.60 -53.09
CA LEU A 19 3.19 -1.27 -52.23
C LEU A 19 3.13 -2.28 -51.07
N CYS A 20 3.74 -1.95 -49.93
CA CYS A 20 3.57 -2.71 -48.70
C CYS A 20 2.23 -2.31 -48.10
N LEU A 21 1.22 -3.19 -48.22
CA LEU A 21 0.02 -3.11 -47.39
C LEU A 21 0.43 -3.37 -45.94
N THR A 22 0.74 -2.30 -45.22
CA THR A 22 0.75 -2.32 -43.76
C THR A 22 -0.69 -2.50 -43.30
N SER A 23 -0.99 -3.70 -42.81
CA SER A 23 -2.15 -3.94 -41.96
C SER A 23 -2.11 -2.91 -40.83
N SER A 24 -3.16 -2.12 -40.73
CA SER A 24 -3.42 -1.24 -39.60
C SER A 24 -3.45 -2.07 -38.33
N VAL A 25 -2.41 -1.98 -37.52
CA VAL A 25 -2.46 -2.41 -36.13
C VAL A 25 -3.50 -1.51 -35.47
N ALA A 26 -4.61 -2.10 -35.06
CA ALA A 26 -5.59 -1.41 -34.22
C ALA A 26 -4.87 -0.97 -32.94
N LEU A 27 -4.85 0.33 -32.69
CA LEU A 27 -4.53 0.90 -31.38
C LEU A 27 -5.73 0.72 -30.44
N ALA A 28 -5.42 0.66 -29.13
CA ALA A 28 -6.28 0.55 -27.94
C ALA A 28 -6.60 -0.91 -27.52
N GLN A 29 -6.40 -1.32 -26.25
CA GLN A 29 -6.80 -0.60 -25.05
C GLN A 29 -5.78 -0.54 -23.90
N THR A 30 -5.56 0.67 -23.42
CA THR A 30 -4.94 1.02 -22.13
C THR A 30 -6.01 1.32 -21.07
N THR A 31 -7.13 0.59 -21.07
CA THR A 31 -8.15 0.71 -20.01
C THR A 31 -8.18 -0.59 -19.23
N THR A 32 -7.60 -0.54 -18.04
CA THR A 32 -7.61 -1.59 -17.03
C THR A 32 -8.96 -1.69 -16.31
N THR A 33 -9.94 -0.86 -16.67
CA THR A 33 -11.26 -0.75 -16.03
C THR A 33 -12.36 -0.99 -17.05
N GLU A 34 -13.25 -1.94 -16.75
CA GLU A 34 -14.56 -2.09 -17.38
C GLU A 34 -15.60 -1.41 -16.50
N SER A 35 -16.14 -0.28 -16.98
CA SER A 35 -17.19 0.47 -16.27
C SER A 35 -18.60 -0.03 -16.59
N PHE A 36 -18.77 -0.98 -17.50
CA PHE A 36 -20.06 -1.47 -17.99
C PHE A 36 -20.95 -0.41 -18.67
N ASP A 37 -20.48 0.84 -18.84
CA ASP A 37 -21.24 1.95 -19.43
C ASP A 37 -21.51 1.81 -20.92
N SER A 38 -20.84 0.87 -21.58
CA SER A 38 -20.95 0.63 -23.02
C SER A 38 -21.69 -0.67 -23.32
N GLY A 39 -22.15 -0.82 -24.55
CA GLY A 39 -22.92 -1.98 -24.97
C GLY A 39 -24.36 -1.95 -24.47
N THR A 40 -25.11 -3.01 -24.78
CA THR A 40 -26.52 -3.11 -24.44
C THR A 40 -26.90 -4.57 -24.24
N LYS A 41 -27.51 -4.86 -23.08
CA LYS A 41 -28.15 -6.14 -22.80
C LYS A 41 -29.26 -5.90 -21.78
N THR A 42 -30.51 -5.93 -22.22
CA THR A 42 -31.66 -5.48 -21.41
C THR A 42 -32.47 -6.62 -20.79
N SER A 43 -32.03 -7.87 -20.94
CA SER A 43 -32.69 -9.06 -20.38
C SER A 43 -31.68 -10.00 -19.72
N TYR A 44 -32.12 -10.80 -18.76
CA TYR A 44 -31.25 -11.69 -17.97
C TYR A 44 -30.67 -12.93 -18.68
N PRO A 45 -31.37 -13.62 -19.63
CA PRO A 45 -30.86 -14.86 -20.24
C PRO A 45 -29.47 -14.72 -20.84
N VAL A 46 -28.74 -15.83 -20.97
CA VAL A 46 -27.35 -15.80 -21.43
C VAL A 46 -27.19 -15.08 -22.77
N ALA A 47 -26.28 -14.10 -22.83
CA ALA A 47 -25.82 -13.51 -24.08
C ALA A 47 -24.44 -12.89 -23.93
N THR A 48 -23.74 -12.80 -25.06
CA THR A 48 -22.46 -12.11 -25.17
C THR A 48 -22.67 -10.63 -25.48
N VAL A 49 -21.88 -9.77 -24.86
CA VAL A 49 -21.90 -8.31 -25.02
C VAL A 49 -20.49 -7.83 -25.33
N ASN A 50 -20.35 -6.94 -26.32
CA ASN A 50 -19.12 -6.22 -26.55
C ASN A 50 -19.14 -4.96 -25.70
N LEU A 51 -18.28 -4.93 -24.70
CA LEU A 51 -18.08 -3.79 -23.81
C LEU A 51 -16.81 -3.04 -24.20
N ALA A 52 -16.44 -2.03 -23.41
CA ALA A 52 -15.27 -1.24 -23.66
C ALA A 52 -14.05 -2.14 -23.70
N THR A 53 -13.78 -2.90 -22.62
CA THR A 53 -12.57 -3.73 -22.43
C THR A 53 -12.49 -4.98 -23.32
N GLY A 54 -13.59 -5.35 -23.96
CA GLY A 54 -13.66 -6.54 -24.80
C GLY A 54 -15.00 -7.26 -24.68
N THR A 55 -15.01 -8.52 -25.09
CA THR A 55 -16.21 -9.35 -25.13
C THR A 55 -16.42 -10.06 -23.80
N TRP A 56 -17.66 -9.97 -23.29
CA TRP A 56 -18.08 -10.61 -22.04
C TRP A 56 -19.35 -11.44 -22.24
N THR A 57 -19.46 -12.59 -21.58
CA THR A 57 -20.68 -13.38 -21.53
C THR A 57 -21.42 -13.12 -20.22
N PHE A 58 -22.67 -12.69 -20.31
CA PHE A 58 -23.55 -12.40 -19.19
C PHE A 58 -24.58 -13.52 -19.08
N THR A 59 -24.66 -14.20 -17.94
CA THR A 59 -25.66 -15.24 -17.62
C THR A 59 -26.47 -14.81 -16.41
N ASP A 60 -27.80 -14.87 -16.48
CA ASP A 60 -28.70 -14.31 -15.44
C ASP A 60 -28.29 -12.91 -14.98
N ALA A 61 -27.87 -12.11 -15.96
CA ALA A 61 -27.35 -10.78 -15.75
C ALA A 61 -27.73 -9.88 -16.92
N LEU A 62 -27.86 -8.58 -16.67
CA LEU A 62 -28.13 -7.56 -17.68
C LEU A 62 -27.31 -6.30 -17.41
N LEU A 63 -27.29 -5.37 -18.37
CA LEU A 63 -26.81 -4.01 -18.14
C LEU A 63 -28.01 -3.12 -17.82
N GLY A 64 -28.03 -2.54 -16.62
CA GLY A 64 -29.16 -1.82 -16.05
C GLY A 64 -28.85 -0.34 -15.84
N ALA A 65 -29.83 0.50 -16.19
CA ALA A 65 -29.84 1.95 -15.93
C ALA A 65 -31.11 2.41 -15.19
N ASP A 66 -31.80 1.48 -14.54
CA ASP A 66 -32.98 1.78 -13.71
C ASP A 66 -32.60 2.72 -12.55
N PRO A 67 -33.48 3.59 -12.05
CA PRO A 67 -33.19 4.40 -10.86
C PRO A 67 -32.71 3.58 -9.65
N ASP A 68 -33.11 2.32 -9.55
CA ASP A 68 -32.69 1.40 -8.49
C ASP A 68 -31.35 0.70 -8.77
N ASP A 69 -30.74 0.87 -9.95
CA ASP A 69 -29.36 0.46 -10.20
C ASP A 69 -28.40 1.46 -9.60
N HIS A 70 -27.64 1.02 -8.60
CA HIS A 70 -26.54 1.82 -8.08
C HIS A 70 -25.32 1.66 -9.00
N ARG A 71 -24.87 2.78 -9.55
CA ARG A 71 -23.88 2.87 -10.62
C ARG A 71 -23.10 4.17 -10.53
N ALA A 72 -21.86 4.17 -11.00
CA ALA A 72 -21.02 5.36 -11.10
C ALA A 72 -21.25 6.12 -12.41
N GLY A 73 -21.65 5.41 -13.46
CA GLY A 73 -21.85 5.95 -14.81
C GLY A 73 -23.30 5.84 -15.32
N ALA A 74 -23.42 5.56 -16.61
CA ALA A 74 -24.68 5.44 -17.34
C ALA A 74 -25.45 4.17 -16.97
N GLN A 75 -24.75 3.05 -16.75
CA GLN A 75 -25.35 1.74 -16.45
C GLN A 75 -24.37 0.87 -15.66
N ALA A 76 -24.88 -0.14 -14.95
CA ALA A 76 -24.08 -1.13 -14.23
C ALA A 76 -24.52 -2.55 -14.60
N ALA A 77 -23.67 -3.55 -14.34
CA ALA A 77 -24.08 -4.93 -14.46
C ALA A 77 -25.02 -5.29 -13.29
N ARG A 78 -26.20 -5.84 -13.60
CA ARG A 78 -27.16 -6.32 -12.60
C ARG A 78 -27.31 -7.83 -12.71
N LEU A 79 -27.02 -8.55 -11.64
CA LEU A 79 -27.07 -10.00 -11.56
C LEU A 79 -28.26 -10.45 -10.69
N GLN A 80 -28.92 -11.55 -11.08
CA GLN A 80 -29.92 -12.24 -10.28
C GLN A 80 -29.56 -13.72 -10.10
N GLN A 81 -30.30 -14.46 -9.28
CA GLN A 81 -30.11 -15.91 -9.10
C GLN A 81 -28.63 -16.26 -8.84
N THR A 82 -28.01 -17.10 -9.67
CA THR A 82 -26.59 -17.46 -9.63
C THR A 82 -25.82 -16.90 -10.83
N GLY A 83 -26.23 -15.70 -11.27
CA GLY A 83 -25.72 -15.05 -12.47
C GLY A 83 -24.20 -14.86 -12.50
N ARG A 84 -23.68 -14.72 -13.71
CA ARG A 84 -22.25 -14.66 -14.00
C ARG A 84 -21.91 -13.62 -15.05
N LEU A 85 -20.75 -13.00 -14.88
CA LEU A 85 -20.09 -12.18 -15.89
C LEU A 85 -18.74 -12.84 -16.21
N THR A 86 -18.58 -13.32 -17.43
CA THR A 86 -17.39 -14.08 -17.86
C THR A 86 -16.62 -13.28 -18.90
N MET A 87 -15.34 -13.03 -18.67
CA MET A 87 -14.44 -12.45 -19.67
C MET A 87 -14.17 -13.47 -20.78
N GLU A 88 -14.34 -13.08 -22.04
CA GLU A 88 -14.01 -13.94 -23.21
C GLU A 88 -12.64 -13.63 -23.83
N PHE A 89 -11.82 -12.87 -23.11
CA PHE A 89 -10.46 -12.54 -23.49
C PHE A 89 -9.53 -12.70 -22.28
N PHE A 90 -8.25 -13.01 -22.57
CA PHE A 90 -7.20 -13.10 -21.56
C PHE A 90 -6.46 -11.77 -21.47
N LEU A 91 -6.20 -11.32 -20.25
CA LEU A 91 -5.23 -10.28 -19.95
C LEU A 91 -3.84 -10.88 -20.05
N PRO A 92 -2.93 -10.36 -20.90
CA PRO A 92 -1.68 -11.05 -21.23
C PRO A 92 -0.71 -11.16 -20.06
N ASP A 93 -0.66 -10.14 -19.20
CA ASP A 93 0.37 -10.03 -18.17
C ASP A 93 -0.02 -10.70 -16.84
N GLY A 94 -1.30 -11.01 -16.65
CA GLY A 94 -1.85 -11.46 -15.38
C GLY A 94 -2.45 -10.30 -14.57
N ALA A 95 -2.69 -10.53 -13.27
CA ALA A 95 -3.16 -9.48 -12.37
C ALA A 95 -2.49 -9.53 -11.00
N SER A 96 -2.19 -8.35 -10.46
CA SER A 96 -1.80 -8.17 -9.06
C SER A 96 -3.04 -8.01 -8.18
N THR A 97 -3.87 -7.01 -8.47
CA THR A 97 -5.12 -6.75 -7.76
C THR A 97 -6.30 -6.59 -8.72
N VAL A 98 -7.50 -6.90 -8.23
CA VAL A 98 -8.77 -6.60 -8.91
C VAL A 98 -9.66 -5.83 -7.95
N THR A 99 -10.25 -4.73 -8.38
CA THR A 99 -11.26 -4.00 -7.61
C THR A 99 -12.59 -3.97 -8.34
N ILE A 100 -13.68 -4.01 -7.58
CA ILE A 100 -15.04 -4.11 -8.11
C ILE A 100 -15.96 -3.30 -7.21
N GLN A 101 -16.71 -2.38 -7.79
CA GLN A 101 -17.76 -1.69 -7.06
C GLN A 101 -19.01 -2.56 -7.02
N HIS A 102 -19.68 -2.59 -5.87
CA HIS A 102 -20.87 -3.39 -5.66
C HIS A 102 -21.87 -2.70 -4.73
N ALA A 103 -23.15 -2.98 -4.95
CA ALA A 103 -24.24 -2.56 -4.08
C ALA A 103 -25.44 -3.50 -4.24
N LEU A 104 -26.37 -3.47 -3.29
CA LEU A 104 -27.68 -4.08 -3.48
C LEU A 104 -28.41 -3.44 -4.66
N PHE A 105 -29.35 -4.15 -5.26
CA PHE A 105 -30.32 -3.52 -6.15
C PHE A 105 -31.55 -3.11 -5.33
N ALA A 106 -32.03 -1.86 -5.47
CA ALA A 106 -33.18 -1.35 -4.70
C ALA A 106 -33.05 -1.72 -3.20
N THR A 107 -34.11 -2.27 -2.60
CA THR A 107 -34.11 -2.81 -1.23
C THR A 107 -34.05 -4.34 -1.20
N ASP A 108 -33.46 -4.98 -2.23
CA ASP A 108 -33.32 -6.43 -2.26
C ASP A 108 -32.42 -6.93 -1.11
N ALA A 109 -32.55 -8.21 -0.74
CA ALA A 109 -31.79 -8.79 0.35
C ALA A 109 -30.28 -8.89 0.05
N SER A 110 -29.49 -8.99 1.13
CA SER A 110 -28.03 -9.19 1.09
C SER A 110 -27.61 -10.23 0.05
N SER A 111 -26.66 -9.87 -0.79
CA SER A 111 -26.28 -10.67 -1.96
C SER A 111 -24.78 -10.89 -2.01
N GLY A 112 -24.37 -12.14 -2.18
CA GLY A 112 -22.95 -12.53 -2.22
C GLY A 112 -22.45 -12.70 -3.65
N PHE A 113 -21.20 -12.32 -3.90
CA PHE A 113 -20.48 -12.66 -5.14
C PHE A 113 -19.03 -13.08 -4.88
N GLU A 114 -18.47 -13.84 -5.82
CA GLU A 114 -17.08 -14.31 -5.81
C GLU A 114 -16.36 -13.88 -7.09
N LEU A 115 -15.05 -13.64 -6.96
CA LEU A 115 -14.15 -13.48 -8.11
C LEU A 115 -13.42 -14.80 -8.37
N TRP A 116 -13.43 -15.22 -9.64
CA TRP A 116 -12.74 -16.41 -10.12
C TRP A 116 -11.82 -16.04 -11.28
N TYR A 117 -10.73 -16.78 -11.45
CA TYR A 117 -9.85 -16.65 -12.61
C TYR A 117 -9.58 -17.99 -13.29
N GLN A 118 -9.24 -17.94 -14.56
CA GLN A 118 -8.75 -19.06 -15.35
C GLN A 118 -7.40 -18.68 -15.94
N SER A 119 -6.40 -19.56 -15.80
CA SER A 119 -5.07 -19.34 -16.38
C SER A 119 -4.93 -20.03 -17.73
N GLN A 120 -4.33 -19.35 -18.70
CA GLN A 120 -4.00 -19.93 -19.98
C GLN A 120 -2.74 -20.81 -19.92
N ALA A 121 -1.88 -20.63 -18.91
CA ALA A 121 -0.57 -21.28 -18.82
C ALA A 121 -0.65 -22.81 -18.69
N CYS A 122 -1.74 -23.32 -18.09
CA CYS A 122 -1.99 -24.75 -17.93
C CYS A 122 -2.74 -25.38 -19.12
N ASN A 123 -3.20 -24.60 -20.11
CA ASN A 123 -4.23 -25.01 -21.08
C ASN A 123 -5.46 -25.66 -20.42
N CYS A 124 -5.72 -25.32 -19.15
CA CYS A 124 -6.80 -25.92 -18.37
C CYS A 124 -8.04 -25.04 -18.42
N THR A 125 -9.21 -25.67 -18.48
CA THR A 125 -10.51 -24.98 -18.47
C THR A 125 -11.05 -24.75 -17.06
N SER A 126 -10.24 -25.07 -16.04
CA SER A 126 -10.62 -24.95 -14.63
C SER A 126 -10.59 -23.50 -14.16
N TRP A 127 -11.64 -23.10 -13.45
CA TRP A 127 -11.70 -21.82 -12.75
C TRP A 127 -11.23 -21.98 -11.30
N LEU A 128 -10.41 -21.06 -10.83
CA LEU A 128 -9.92 -20.98 -9.46
C LEU A 128 -10.51 -19.76 -8.76
N ARG A 129 -10.96 -19.95 -7.51
CA ARG A 129 -11.54 -18.88 -6.71
C ARG A 129 -10.42 -18.01 -6.13
N VAL A 130 -10.57 -16.68 -6.20
CA VAL A 130 -9.55 -15.73 -5.70
C VAL A 130 -9.62 -15.58 -4.19
N ALA A 131 -10.82 -15.38 -3.63
CA ALA A 131 -11.02 -15.16 -2.19
C ALA A 131 -12.43 -15.64 -1.76
N ASP A 132 -12.75 -15.51 -0.47
CA ASP A 132 -14.09 -15.76 0.03
C ASP A 132 -15.12 -14.77 -0.53
N PRO A 133 -16.43 -15.13 -0.55
CA PRO A 133 -17.46 -14.27 -1.11
C PRO A 133 -17.55 -12.90 -0.44
N VAL A 134 -17.73 -11.86 -1.25
CA VAL A 134 -18.08 -10.52 -0.81
C VAL A 134 -19.58 -10.42 -0.69
N ILE A 135 -20.08 -9.91 0.44
CA ILE A 135 -21.51 -9.74 0.70
C ILE A 135 -21.87 -8.25 0.57
N ALA A 136 -22.69 -7.93 -0.44
CA ALA A 136 -23.30 -6.62 -0.54
C ALA A 136 -24.46 -6.50 0.46
N THR A 137 -24.44 -5.43 1.24
CA THR A 137 -25.45 -5.12 2.27
C THR A 137 -25.93 -3.67 2.22
N THR A 138 -25.40 -2.85 1.32
CA THR A 138 -25.65 -1.40 1.28
C THR A 138 -26.15 -0.95 -0.09
N LEU A 139 -26.85 0.19 -0.11
CA LEU A 139 -27.39 0.84 -1.32
C LEU A 139 -26.38 1.81 -1.97
N THR A 140 -25.25 2.03 -1.32
CA THR A 140 -24.18 2.88 -1.85
C THR A 140 -23.09 1.98 -2.40
N LEU A 141 -22.54 2.32 -3.57
CA LEU A 141 -21.42 1.55 -4.13
C LEU A 141 -20.27 1.47 -3.11
N GLN A 142 -19.90 0.24 -2.77
CA GLN A 142 -18.71 -0.09 -2.00
C GLN A 142 -17.70 -0.75 -2.92
N THR A 143 -16.41 -0.56 -2.67
CA THR A 143 -15.35 -1.19 -3.45
C THR A 143 -14.85 -2.44 -2.73
N ALA A 144 -14.96 -3.58 -3.38
CA ALA A 144 -14.27 -4.81 -3.00
C ALA A 144 -12.91 -4.87 -3.67
N THR A 145 -11.89 -5.29 -2.93
CA THR A 145 -10.51 -5.46 -3.43
C THR A 145 -10.08 -6.91 -3.26
N PHE A 146 -9.57 -7.51 -4.34
CA PHE A 146 -9.09 -8.88 -4.39
C PHE A 146 -7.60 -8.89 -4.71
N ALA A 147 -6.80 -9.54 -3.85
CA ALA A 147 -5.40 -9.84 -4.15
C ALA A 147 -5.34 -11.09 -5.06
N VAL A 148 -5.00 -10.90 -6.33
CA VAL A 148 -4.90 -11.99 -7.31
C VAL A 148 -3.48 -12.55 -7.35
N ASN A 149 -2.48 -11.69 -7.55
CA ASN A 149 -1.07 -12.04 -7.61
C ASN A 149 -0.74 -13.23 -8.54
N VAL A 150 -1.38 -13.29 -9.70
CA VAL A 150 -1.14 -14.32 -10.72
C VAL A 150 -0.50 -13.70 -11.94
N SER A 151 0.66 -14.24 -12.33
CA SER A 151 1.40 -13.85 -13.54
C SER A 151 0.91 -14.55 -14.79
N GLY A 152 1.10 -13.90 -15.94
CA GLY A 152 0.85 -14.48 -17.25
C GLY A 152 -0.64 -14.52 -17.60
N PRO A 153 -1.00 -15.04 -18.80
CA PRO A 153 -2.34 -14.79 -19.31
C PRO A 153 -3.45 -15.39 -18.45
N ILE A 154 -4.33 -14.54 -17.92
CA ILE A 154 -5.52 -14.94 -17.15
C ILE A 154 -6.77 -14.20 -17.60
N ARG A 155 -7.94 -14.76 -17.31
CA ARG A 155 -9.23 -14.10 -17.46
C ARG A 155 -10.10 -14.32 -16.23
N PHE A 156 -11.10 -13.47 -16.03
CA PHE A 156 -11.94 -13.51 -14.83
C PHE A 156 -13.39 -13.91 -15.09
N GLU A 157 -14.02 -14.42 -14.04
CA GLU A 157 -15.46 -14.66 -13.97
C GLU A 157 -15.98 -14.18 -12.60
N LEU A 158 -17.01 -13.34 -12.64
CA LEU A 158 -17.76 -12.93 -11.46
C LEU A 158 -18.94 -13.85 -11.28
N ARG A 159 -19.12 -14.39 -10.07
CA ARG A 159 -20.20 -15.33 -9.77
C ARG A 159 -21.03 -14.81 -8.62
N LYS A 160 -22.31 -14.56 -8.85
CA LYS A 160 -23.26 -14.41 -7.75
C LYS A 160 -23.47 -15.76 -7.07
N VAL A 161 -23.33 -15.81 -5.75
CA VAL A 161 -23.43 -17.05 -4.96
C VAL A 161 -24.67 -17.10 -4.07
N SER A 162 -25.35 -15.97 -3.87
CA SER A 162 -26.63 -15.93 -3.17
C SER A 162 -27.78 -16.34 -4.11
N GLY A 163 -28.33 -17.54 -3.96
CA GLY A 163 -29.30 -18.13 -4.89
C GLY A 163 -30.77 -17.70 -4.79
N ALA A 164 -31.07 -16.44 -4.46
CA ALA A 164 -32.45 -15.90 -4.40
C ALA A 164 -32.73 -14.90 -5.53
N ALA A 165 -34.00 -14.47 -5.67
CA ALA A 165 -34.40 -13.40 -6.61
C ALA A 165 -33.76 -12.03 -6.29
N ALA A 166 -33.08 -11.89 -5.14
CA ALA A 166 -32.36 -10.70 -4.76
C ALA A 166 -31.26 -10.37 -5.77
N ARG A 167 -31.30 -9.16 -6.31
CA ARG A 167 -30.38 -8.67 -7.33
C ARG A 167 -29.19 -7.92 -6.70
N LEU A 168 -28.10 -7.89 -7.46
CA LEU A 168 -26.84 -7.25 -7.08
C LEU A 168 -26.36 -6.37 -8.24
N ASN A 169 -25.93 -5.16 -7.95
CA ASN A 169 -25.22 -4.31 -8.89
C ASN A 169 -23.71 -4.51 -8.75
N LEU A 170 -23.03 -4.65 -9.88
CA LEU A 170 -21.57 -4.67 -10.03
C LEU A 170 -21.17 -3.59 -11.04
N ASP A 171 -20.16 -2.82 -10.70
CA ASP A 171 -19.68 -1.69 -11.51
C ASP A 171 -18.15 -1.57 -11.40
N ASN A 172 -17.52 -0.84 -12.32
CA ASN A 172 -16.09 -0.49 -12.32
C ASN A 172 -15.14 -1.65 -12.00
N PHE A 173 -15.24 -2.73 -12.78
CA PHE A 173 -14.33 -3.87 -12.69
C PHE A 173 -12.93 -3.45 -13.17
N THR A 174 -11.99 -3.28 -12.23
CA THR A 174 -10.65 -2.77 -12.52
C THR A 174 -9.59 -3.82 -12.21
N VAL A 175 -8.68 -4.07 -13.14
CA VAL A 175 -7.57 -5.02 -13.00
C VAL A 175 -6.23 -4.29 -13.04
N ALA A 176 -5.46 -4.36 -11.96
CA ALA A 176 -4.06 -3.98 -11.99
C ALA A 176 -3.24 -5.13 -12.59
N PRO A 177 -2.47 -4.93 -13.68
CA PRO A 177 -1.68 -6.00 -14.28
C PRO A 177 -0.66 -6.57 -13.29
N PHE A 178 -0.28 -7.84 -13.47
CA PHE A 178 0.78 -8.43 -12.67
C PHE A 178 2.15 -7.85 -13.10
N GLY A 179 3.02 -7.55 -12.13
CA GLY A 179 4.35 -6.97 -12.40
C GLY A 179 4.33 -5.49 -12.81
N VAL A 180 3.17 -4.93 -13.16
CA VAL A 180 2.95 -3.49 -13.24
C VAL A 180 2.57 -3.04 -11.85
N VAL A 181 3.48 -2.31 -11.20
CA VAL A 181 3.16 -1.53 -9.99
C VAL A 181 1.91 -0.71 -10.33
N PRO A 182 0.82 -0.75 -9.52
CA PRO A 182 -0.35 0.10 -9.72
C PRO A 182 0.11 1.53 -10.06
N PRO A 183 -0.60 2.27 -10.93
CA PRO A 183 -0.16 3.60 -11.35
C PRO A 183 0.32 4.36 -10.13
N GLN A 184 1.62 4.69 -10.13
CA GLN A 184 2.20 5.47 -9.06
C GLN A 184 1.32 6.71 -8.92
N PRO A 185 0.73 6.92 -7.73
CA PRO A 185 0.04 8.15 -7.44
C PRO A 185 0.96 9.32 -7.75
N THR A 186 0.36 10.43 -8.14
CA THR A 186 1.07 11.69 -8.38
C THR A 186 2.11 11.93 -7.30
N ALA A 187 3.28 12.49 -7.67
CA ALA A 187 4.51 12.61 -6.87
C ALA A 187 4.41 13.32 -5.49
N ALA A 188 3.22 13.51 -4.92
CA ALA A 188 2.94 14.00 -3.58
C ALA A 188 2.06 13.04 -2.74
N ASP A 189 1.59 11.93 -3.31
CA ASP A 189 0.71 10.94 -2.67
C ASP A 189 1.46 9.60 -2.54
N ASN A 190 1.13 8.80 -1.52
CA ASN A 190 1.75 7.48 -1.24
C ASN A 190 3.27 7.53 -1.00
N GLN A 191 3.75 8.68 -0.53
CA GLN A 191 5.10 8.89 -0.06
C GLN A 191 5.18 8.75 1.46
N HIS A 192 6.40 8.66 1.97
CA HIS A 192 6.63 8.48 3.40
C HIS A 192 6.35 9.73 4.23
N LEU A 193 6.20 10.90 3.59
CA LEU A 193 5.86 12.18 4.22
C LEU A 193 4.51 12.72 3.77
N THR A 194 3.63 11.90 3.18
CA THR A 194 2.29 12.35 2.74
C THR A 194 1.49 12.99 3.87
N MET A 195 1.62 12.45 5.10
CA MET A 195 0.94 13.01 6.28
C MET A 195 1.67 14.21 6.90
N GLY A 196 2.80 14.65 6.33
CA GLY A 196 3.54 15.83 6.79
C GLY A 196 4.93 15.51 7.33
N ASN A 197 5.65 16.57 7.71
CA ASN A 197 6.99 16.52 8.27
C ASN A 197 6.93 16.95 9.75
N PRO A 198 6.94 16.00 10.72
CA PRO A 198 6.57 16.28 12.10
C PRO A 198 7.39 17.33 12.85
N SER A 199 8.63 17.56 12.43
CA SER A 199 9.55 18.49 13.09
C SER A 199 10.08 19.57 12.15
N GLY A 200 9.56 19.65 10.92
CA GLY A 200 10.16 20.48 9.87
C GLY A 200 11.62 20.13 9.58
N ALA A 201 11.99 18.85 9.70
CA ALA A 201 13.35 18.38 9.44
C ALA A 201 13.79 18.71 8.01
N THR A 202 15.04 19.11 7.84
CA THR A 202 15.63 19.45 6.54
C THR A 202 16.95 18.70 6.33
N ALA A 203 17.32 18.43 5.08
CA ALA A 203 18.62 17.85 4.72
C ALA A 203 19.76 18.90 4.79
N ASP A 204 19.81 19.65 5.89
CA ASP A 204 20.82 20.68 6.17
C ASP A 204 21.73 20.22 7.31
N VAL A 205 23.03 20.08 7.02
CA VAL A 205 24.04 19.66 8.01
C VAL A 205 24.16 20.61 9.20
N ASN A 206 23.67 21.85 9.07
CA ASN A 206 23.58 22.82 10.16
C ASN A 206 22.40 22.57 11.11
N GLN A 207 21.52 21.61 10.80
CA GLN A 207 20.42 21.13 11.65
C GLN A 207 20.70 19.70 12.15
N PRO A 208 21.82 19.44 12.85
CA PRO A 208 22.30 18.08 13.13
C PRO A 208 21.41 17.26 14.07
N THR A 209 20.55 17.92 14.84
CA THR A 209 19.62 17.28 15.78
C THR A 209 18.22 17.06 15.16
N ASN A 210 18.01 17.46 13.90
CA ASN A 210 16.75 17.39 13.18
C ASN A 210 16.99 17.18 11.66
N TYR A 211 17.93 16.29 11.32
CA TYR A 211 18.44 16.14 9.96
C TYR A 211 17.57 15.17 9.16
N LEU A 212 17.01 15.62 8.04
CA LEU A 212 16.16 14.79 7.19
C LEU A 212 17.00 13.83 6.34
N LEU A 213 16.71 12.53 6.46
CA LEU A 213 17.17 11.49 5.55
C LEU A 213 15.94 10.90 4.84
N GLU A 214 15.86 11.11 3.54
CA GLU A 214 14.85 10.46 2.70
C GLU A 214 15.46 9.25 2.01
N LYS A 215 14.82 8.10 2.20
CA LYS A 215 15.16 6.86 1.51
C LYS A 215 13.95 6.38 0.72
N PRO A 216 14.13 5.56 -0.31
CA PRO A 216 13.00 4.99 -1.04
C PRO A 216 12.02 4.21 -0.16
N GLN A 217 12.45 3.71 1.00
CA GLN A 217 11.64 2.85 1.88
C GLN A 217 10.99 3.58 3.05
N PHE A 218 11.56 4.71 3.51
CA PHE A 218 11.08 5.47 4.67
C PHE A 218 11.80 6.83 4.76
N ALA A 219 11.23 7.78 5.50
CA ALA A 219 11.83 9.07 5.81
C ALA A 219 12.19 9.15 7.30
N ILE A 220 13.29 9.82 7.65
CA ILE A 220 13.83 9.89 9.01
C ILE A 220 14.16 11.34 9.34
N SER A 221 13.75 11.83 10.51
CA SER A 221 14.46 12.92 11.18
C SER A 221 15.52 12.32 12.09
N TYR A 222 16.80 12.45 11.76
CA TYR A 222 17.90 11.90 12.54
C TYR A 222 18.44 12.92 13.54
N HIS A 223 18.72 12.46 14.77
CA HIS A 223 19.34 13.28 15.81
C HIS A 223 20.78 12.80 16.07
N ARG A 224 21.75 13.48 15.46
CA ARG A 224 23.19 13.13 15.53
C ARG A 224 23.65 12.82 16.95
N ASP A 225 23.35 13.71 17.89
CA ASP A 225 23.90 13.61 19.25
C ASP A 225 23.21 12.52 20.11
N ARG A 226 22.07 11.98 19.66
CA ARG A 226 21.41 10.84 20.31
C ARG A 226 21.79 9.51 19.67
N GLY A 227 22.36 9.52 18.46
CA GLY A 227 22.62 8.32 17.68
C GLY A 227 21.35 7.60 17.20
N THR A 228 20.18 8.23 17.29
CA THR A 228 18.87 7.64 16.96
C THR A 228 17.97 8.65 16.22
N PRO A 229 16.90 8.19 15.56
CA PRO A 229 15.85 9.09 15.05
C PRO A 229 15.15 9.90 16.14
N ASN A 230 14.67 11.08 15.80
CA ASN A 230 13.54 11.73 16.48
C ASN A 230 12.24 11.00 16.09
N TRP A 231 12.06 10.78 14.79
CA TRP A 231 10.96 10.02 14.22
C TRP A 231 11.38 9.38 12.88
N VAL A 232 10.67 8.32 12.52
CA VAL A 232 10.70 7.67 11.20
C VAL A 232 9.26 7.56 10.71
N SER A 233 9.04 7.95 9.46
CA SER A 233 7.75 7.89 8.79
C SER A 233 7.82 6.98 7.59
N TRP A 234 6.80 6.16 7.38
CA TRP A 234 6.69 5.28 6.22
C TRP A 234 5.25 5.01 5.83
N TYR A 235 5.09 4.69 4.55
CA TYR A 235 3.82 4.27 3.97
C TYR A 235 3.83 2.75 3.82
N LEU A 236 2.77 2.08 4.23
CA LEU A 236 2.58 0.65 4.14
C LEU A 236 1.37 0.36 3.25
N ALA A 237 1.64 -0.36 2.17
CA ALA A 237 0.69 -0.78 1.16
C ALA A 237 1.17 -2.11 0.55
N PRO A 238 0.32 -2.83 -0.20
CA PRO A 238 0.67 -4.13 -0.77
C PRO A 238 1.95 -4.10 -1.61
N VAL A 239 2.27 -2.97 -2.27
CA VAL A 239 3.50 -2.78 -3.06
C VAL A 239 4.79 -2.98 -2.25
N TRP A 240 4.77 -2.75 -0.94
CA TRP A 240 5.91 -2.93 -0.05
C TRP A 240 6.07 -4.38 0.46
N ARG A 241 5.09 -5.23 0.15
CA ARG A 241 5.02 -6.62 0.61
C ARG A 241 5.35 -7.58 -0.53
N GLY A 242 6.03 -8.64 -0.17
CA GLY A 242 6.46 -9.72 -1.04
C GLY A 242 7.09 -10.85 -0.23
N SER A 243 7.90 -11.66 -0.89
CA SER A 243 8.53 -12.86 -0.32
C SER A 243 10.03 -12.71 -0.03
N ALA A 244 10.59 -11.49 -0.12
CA ALA A 244 12.00 -11.27 0.15
C ALA A 244 12.33 -11.69 1.60
N PRO A 245 13.40 -12.50 1.80
CA PRO A 245 13.75 -12.94 3.14
C PRO A 245 14.25 -11.76 3.97
N ARG A 246 14.12 -11.91 5.29
CA ARG A 246 14.75 -11.02 6.25
C ARG A 246 16.28 -11.06 6.11
N GLN A 247 16.91 -9.89 6.06
CA GLN A 247 18.36 -9.81 5.77
C GLN A 247 19.24 -9.89 7.02
N ASP A 248 18.80 -9.34 8.16
CA ASP A 248 19.57 -9.30 9.41
C ASP A 248 20.98 -8.68 9.27
N ASP A 249 21.16 -7.82 8.25
CA ASP A 249 22.42 -7.19 7.87
C ASP A 249 22.59 -5.80 8.51
N PHE A 250 22.50 -5.77 9.84
CA PHE A 250 22.67 -4.55 10.64
C PHE A 250 23.97 -3.83 10.29
N ARG A 251 23.87 -2.57 9.84
CA ARG A 251 25.05 -1.83 9.38
C ARG A 251 24.94 -0.32 9.56
N PRO A 252 26.08 0.37 9.69
CA PRO A 252 26.13 1.83 9.65
C PRO A 252 25.42 2.41 8.43
N ASP A 253 24.80 3.58 8.61
CA ASP A 253 24.25 4.34 7.50
C ASP A 253 25.33 5.26 6.91
N ASN A 254 25.94 4.81 5.81
CA ASN A 254 27.00 5.55 5.11
C ASN A 254 26.51 6.83 4.42
N THR A 255 25.20 7.12 4.45
CA THR A 255 24.63 8.38 3.93
C THR A 255 24.62 9.50 4.97
N LEU A 256 24.98 9.21 6.23
CA LEU A 256 25.15 10.25 7.24
C LEU A 256 26.32 11.20 6.87
N PRO A 257 26.20 12.51 7.17
CA PRO A 257 27.25 13.48 6.89
C PRO A 257 28.63 13.08 7.42
N ALA A 258 29.66 13.41 6.66
CA ALA A 258 31.04 13.08 7.02
C ALA A 258 31.41 13.64 8.42
N GLY A 259 32.10 12.81 9.21
CA GLY A 259 32.51 13.15 10.57
C GLY A 259 31.43 12.91 11.63
N TRP A 260 30.19 12.59 11.26
CA TRP A 260 29.19 12.16 12.23
C TRP A 260 29.48 10.74 12.68
N TYR A 261 29.22 10.47 13.96
CA TYR A 261 29.28 9.12 14.49
C TYR A 261 28.23 8.24 13.80
N GLN A 262 28.67 7.15 13.19
CA GLN A 262 27.80 6.18 12.57
C GLN A 262 27.64 4.99 13.51
N VAL A 263 26.42 4.76 13.96
CA VAL A 263 26.09 3.64 14.84
C VAL A 263 26.43 2.33 14.14
N GLY A 264 27.24 1.50 14.80
CA GLY A 264 27.66 0.21 14.27
C GLY A 264 26.77 -0.93 14.75
N ALA A 265 26.86 -2.07 14.05
CA ALA A 265 26.16 -3.29 14.45
C ALA A 265 26.51 -3.70 15.89
N SER A 266 27.77 -3.57 16.30
CA SER A 266 28.26 -3.94 17.64
C SER A 266 27.95 -2.92 18.74
N SER A 267 27.44 -1.73 18.42
CA SER A 267 27.22 -0.65 19.40
C SER A 267 26.17 -0.99 20.48
N TYR A 268 25.35 -2.02 20.24
CA TYR A 268 24.33 -2.52 21.15
C TYR A 268 24.77 -3.76 21.94
N SER A 269 25.93 -4.35 21.60
CA SER A 269 26.38 -5.63 22.14
C SER A 269 26.54 -5.57 23.67
N GLY A 270 25.97 -6.56 24.36
CA GLY A 270 26.04 -6.66 25.83
C GLY A 270 25.22 -5.61 26.58
N SER A 271 24.46 -4.75 25.89
CA SER A 271 23.67 -3.69 26.54
C SER A 271 22.42 -4.19 27.27
N GLY A 272 21.89 -5.34 26.85
CA GLY A 272 20.58 -5.84 27.25
C GLY A 272 19.39 -5.21 26.50
N PHE A 273 19.65 -4.36 25.50
CA PHE A 273 18.64 -3.80 24.61
C PHE A 273 18.71 -4.44 23.23
N ASP A 274 17.56 -4.59 22.59
CA ASP A 274 17.48 -4.99 21.20
C ASP A 274 17.81 -3.82 20.28
N ARG A 275 18.20 -4.16 19.04
CA ARG A 275 18.21 -3.22 17.91
C ARG A 275 16.76 -3.07 17.42
N GLY A 276 15.99 -2.25 18.12
CA GLY A 276 14.58 -2.01 17.85
C GLY A 276 14.39 -1.23 16.57
N HIS A 277 13.69 -1.80 15.60
CA HIS A 277 13.43 -1.15 14.32
C HIS A 277 12.39 -0.04 14.49
N ASN A 278 12.55 1.06 13.76
CA ASN A 278 11.43 1.99 13.58
C ASN A 278 10.49 1.49 12.48
N CYS A 279 10.94 1.56 11.22
CA CYS A 279 10.31 0.84 10.11
C CYS A 279 10.70 -0.65 10.20
N PRO A 280 9.76 -1.57 10.46
CA PRO A 280 10.10 -2.97 10.71
C PRO A 280 10.44 -3.70 9.40
N SER A 281 11.36 -4.67 9.50
CA SER A 281 11.78 -5.50 8.36
C SER A 281 10.59 -6.18 7.66
N ALA A 282 9.59 -6.62 8.43
CA ALA A 282 8.40 -7.25 7.87
C ALA A 282 7.59 -6.30 6.98
N ASP A 283 7.67 -4.99 7.14
CA ASP A 283 6.92 -4.04 6.30
C ASP A 283 7.61 -3.76 4.95
N ARG A 284 8.81 -4.31 4.71
CA ARG A 284 9.58 -4.16 3.48
C ARG A 284 10.06 -5.53 3.00
N THR A 285 9.16 -6.28 2.37
CA THR A 285 9.45 -7.63 1.83
C THR A 285 9.26 -7.73 0.31
N SER A 286 9.07 -6.59 -0.37
CA SER A 286 9.00 -6.47 -1.84
C SER A 286 10.29 -6.91 -2.53
N SER A 287 11.45 -6.53 -1.99
CA SER A 287 12.76 -6.88 -2.52
C SER A 287 13.80 -7.05 -1.42
N VAL A 288 14.91 -7.71 -1.75
CA VAL A 288 16.08 -7.83 -0.85
C VAL A 288 16.63 -6.45 -0.48
N ALA A 289 16.66 -5.52 -1.43
CA ALA A 289 17.16 -4.17 -1.20
C ALA A 289 16.25 -3.39 -0.23
N ASP A 290 14.93 -3.49 -0.39
CA ASP A 290 13.97 -2.83 0.51
C ASP A 290 14.06 -3.41 1.92
N ASN A 291 14.18 -4.72 2.04
CA ASN A 291 14.33 -5.36 3.35
C ASN A 291 15.65 -4.97 4.02
N SER A 292 16.76 -5.06 3.28
CA SER A 292 18.10 -4.67 3.75
C SER A 292 18.14 -3.21 4.22
N ALA A 293 17.39 -2.30 3.59
CA ALA A 293 17.35 -0.90 4.00
C ALA A 293 16.84 -0.73 5.45
N THR A 294 15.94 -1.59 5.92
CA THR A 294 15.42 -1.54 7.30
C THR A 294 16.47 -1.85 8.37
N PHE A 295 17.59 -2.47 8.00
CA PHE A 295 18.70 -2.82 8.89
C PHE A 295 19.80 -1.74 8.99
N LEU A 296 19.61 -0.58 8.35
CA LEU A 296 20.46 0.57 8.59
C LEU A 296 20.30 1.02 10.06
N MET A 297 21.41 1.26 10.75
CA MET A 297 21.37 1.64 12.17
C MET A 297 20.76 3.04 12.39
N SER A 298 20.60 3.85 11.35
CA SER A 298 19.80 5.09 11.38
C SER A 298 18.30 4.83 11.57
N ASN A 299 17.82 3.60 11.40
CA ASN A 299 16.44 3.16 11.66
C ASN A 299 16.29 2.48 13.05
N MET A 300 17.33 2.48 13.89
CA MET A 300 17.33 1.73 15.16
C MET A 300 17.20 2.63 16.39
N ILE A 301 16.55 2.09 17.43
CA ILE A 301 16.60 2.59 18.81
C ILE A 301 16.97 1.46 19.78
N PRO A 302 17.59 1.76 20.94
CA PRO A 302 17.67 0.81 22.05
C PRO A 302 16.28 0.51 22.59
N GLN A 303 15.76 -0.68 22.31
CA GLN A 303 14.41 -1.07 22.72
C GLN A 303 14.48 -2.25 23.71
N ALA A 304 13.75 -2.15 24.81
CA ALA A 304 13.67 -3.22 25.79
C ALA A 304 13.09 -4.49 25.13
N PRO A 305 13.67 -5.68 25.35
CA PRO A 305 13.24 -6.90 24.66
C PRO A 305 11.75 -7.22 24.77
N ASN A 306 11.13 -7.06 25.96
CA ASN A 306 9.68 -7.32 26.10
C ASN A 306 8.83 -6.24 25.43
N ASN A 307 9.32 -5.01 25.30
CA ASN A 307 8.66 -4.00 24.48
C ASN A 307 8.75 -4.41 23.00
N ASN A 308 9.97 -4.62 22.47
CA ASN A 308 10.22 -4.95 21.05
C ASN A 308 9.52 -6.24 20.59
N GLN A 309 9.78 -7.36 21.27
CA GLN A 309 9.44 -8.70 20.79
C GLN A 309 7.99 -9.10 21.08
N ARG A 310 7.29 -8.35 21.95
CA ARG A 310 5.91 -8.65 22.34
C ARG A 310 5.01 -7.46 22.02
N THR A 311 4.99 -6.44 22.88
CA THR A 311 4.02 -5.34 22.77
C THR A 311 4.10 -4.64 21.42
N TRP A 312 5.31 -4.32 20.98
CA TRP A 312 5.57 -3.65 19.71
C TRP A 312 5.27 -4.56 18.52
N ALA A 313 5.82 -5.77 18.52
CA ALA A 313 5.57 -6.77 17.48
C ALA A 313 4.07 -7.07 17.29
N ASN A 314 3.28 -7.07 18.37
CA ASN A 314 1.83 -7.27 18.30
C ASN A 314 1.13 -6.10 17.58
N LEU A 315 1.49 -4.85 17.86
CA LEU A 315 0.94 -3.69 17.13
C LEU A 315 1.36 -3.75 15.65
N GLU A 316 2.61 -4.08 15.36
CA GLU A 316 3.10 -4.18 13.98
C GLU A 316 2.36 -5.29 13.22
N ASN A 317 2.11 -6.44 13.85
CA ASN A 317 1.30 -7.50 13.26
C ASN A 317 -0.13 -7.03 13.01
N TYR A 318 -0.71 -6.27 13.93
CA TYR A 318 -2.05 -5.71 13.76
C TYR A 318 -2.13 -4.73 12.57
N GLY A 319 -1.13 -3.86 12.40
CA GLY A 319 -1.03 -3.02 11.20
C GLY A 319 -1.04 -3.85 9.91
N ARG A 320 -0.33 -4.99 9.88
CA ARG A 320 -0.34 -5.90 8.73
C ARG A 320 -1.68 -6.63 8.52
N ILE A 321 -2.39 -6.96 9.60
CA ILE A 321 -3.76 -7.49 9.50
C ILE A 321 -4.68 -6.46 8.83
N LEU A 322 -4.58 -5.18 9.22
CA LEU A 322 -5.36 -4.10 8.60
C LEU A 322 -5.01 -3.92 7.12
N LEU A 323 -3.73 -4.05 6.75
CA LEU A 323 -3.29 -4.06 5.36
C LEU A 323 -3.96 -5.21 4.57
N ASP A 324 -3.96 -6.42 5.12
CA ASP A 324 -4.57 -7.61 4.49
C ASP A 324 -6.10 -7.46 4.36
N GLN A 325 -6.73 -6.58 5.14
CA GLN A 325 -8.15 -6.21 5.04
C GLN A 325 -8.43 -5.16 3.95
N GLY A 326 -7.46 -4.81 3.11
CA GLY A 326 -7.63 -3.87 2.00
C GLY A 326 -7.42 -2.41 2.37
N ASN A 327 -6.72 -2.14 3.47
CA ASN A 327 -6.31 -0.79 3.85
C ASN A 327 -4.89 -0.48 3.38
N GLU A 328 -4.57 0.81 3.30
CA GLU A 328 -3.23 1.36 3.33
C GLU A 328 -3.00 2.12 4.64
N ILE A 329 -1.74 2.22 5.05
CA ILE A 329 -1.41 2.76 6.36
C ILE A 329 -0.24 3.72 6.27
N TYR A 330 -0.41 4.93 6.80
CA TYR A 330 0.69 5.85 7.05
C TYR A 330 1.11 5.71 8.50
N ILE A 331 2.39 5.42 8.72
CA ILE A 331 2.93 5.09 10.03
C ILE A 331 4.04 6.05 10.37
N ILE A 332 3.94 6.66 11.54
CA ILE A 332 4.99 7.51 12.12
C ILE A 332 5.36 6.90 13.46
N MET A 333 6.64 6.65 13.69
CA MET A 333 7.17 6.15 14.95
C MET A 333 8.29 7.06 15.44
N GLY A 334 8.43 7.16 16.76
CA GLY A 334 9.57 7.80 17.36
C GLY A 334 9.77 7.40 18.80
N SER A 335 10.69 8.10 19.46
CA SER A 335 11.01 7.86 20.86
C SER A 335 11.46 9.14 21.55
N TYR A 336 11.25 9.23 22.85
CA TYR A 336 11.62 10.42 23.63
C TYR A 336 11.99 10.06 25.08
N GLY A 337 12.49 11.08 25.78
CA GLY A 337 13.06 10.94 27.12
C GLY A 337 14.36 10.14 27.11
N GLN A 338 14.89 9.87 28.30
CA GLN A 338 16.12 9.12 28.49
C GLN A 338 15.96 8.16 29.66
N GLY A 339 16.40 6.91 29.47
CA GLY A 339 16.39 5.87 30.50
C GLY A 339 15.34 4.78 30.24
N GLY A 340 15.77 3.55 30.00
CA GLY A 340 14.89 2.39 29.88
C GLY A 340 15.46 1.19 30.63
N THR A 341 14.69 0.11 30.73
CA THR A 341 15.10 -1.14 31.41
C THR A 341 15.15 -2.31 30.46
N GLY A 342 16.35 -2.67 30.04
CA GLY A 342 16.63 -3.85 29.21
C GLY A 342 16.83 -5.12 30.03
N SER A 343 17.26 -6.21 29.38
CA SER A 343 17.54 -7.49 30.06
C SER A 343 18.77 -7.44 30.99
N ALA A 344 19.68 -6.48 30.76
CA ALA A 344 20.82 -6.21 31.61
C ALA A 344 20.59 -5.03 32.59
N GLY A 345 19.32 -4.67 32.84
CA GLY A 345 18.92 -3.62 33.76
C GLY A 345 18.77 -2.24 33.12
N PHE A 346 18.67 -1.22 33.98
CA PHE A 346 18.45 0.17 33.57
C PHE A 346 19.67 0.78 32.88
N LYS A 347 19.46 1.49 31.78
CA LYS A 347 20.49 2.24 31.04
C LYS A 347 19.91 3.55 30.52
N THR A 348 20.73 4.61 30.53
CA THR A 348 20.42 5.91 29.91
C THR A 348 21.11 6.08 28.56
N THR A 349 22.26 5.44 28.36
CA THR A 349 23.03 5.49 27.11
C THR A 349 23.74 4.18 26.81
N LEU A 350 24.02 3.90 25.54
CA LEU A 350 24.88 2.81 25.05
C LEU A 350 26.14 3.37 24.36
N ASP A 351 27.05 2.47 23.99
CA ASP A 351 28.27 2.73 23.22
C ASP A 351 29.06 3.97 23.68
N GLN A 352 29.47 3.97 24.95
CA GLN A 352 30.25 5.05 25.59
C GLN A 352 29.52 6.41 25.57
N GLY A 353 28.19 6.41 25.67
CA GLY A 353 27.38 7.63 25.73
C GLY A 353 26.89 8.14 24.37
N ARG A 354 27.28 7.48 23.27
CA ARG A 354 26.99 7.95 21.91
C ARG A 354 25.59 7.61 21.41
N ILE A 355 24.89 6.71 22.10
CA ILE A 355 23.53 6.31 21.76
C ILE A 355 22.66 6.53 22.99
N THR A 356 21.61 7.33 22.86
CA THR A 356 20.64 7.54 23.94
C THR A 356 19.67 6.38 24.01
N VAL A 357 19.43 5.84 25.20
CA VAL A 357 18.35 4.89 25.45
C VAL A 357 17.09 5.70 25.74
N PRO A 358 16.03 5.63 24.91
CA PRO A 358 14.80 6.36 25.17
C PRO A 358 14.04 5.77 26.36
N ASN A 359 13.26 6.60 27.05
CA ASN A 359 12.34 6.17 28.11
C ASN A 359 10.98 5.74 27.54
N ARG A 360 10.59 6.34 26.43
CA ARG A 360 9.26 6.16 25.83
C ARG A 360 9.40 5.90 24.34
N VAL A 361 8.54 5.02 23.81
CA VAL A 361 8.47 4.66 22.40
C VAL A 361 7.02 4.77 21.95
N TRP A 362 6.77 5.57 20.93
CA TRP A 362 5.43 5.90 20.44
C TRP A 362 5.30 5.61 18.95
N LYS A 363 4.05 5.37 18.51
CA LYS A 363 3.72 5.09 17.11
C LYS A 363 2.29 5.51 16.81
N VAL A 364 2.09 6.11 15.65
CA VAL A 364 0.81 6.55 15.09
C VAL A 364 0.59 5.83 13.76
N LEU A 365 -0.59 5.22 13.58
CA LEU A 365 -1.05 4.60 12.34
C LEU A 365 -2.30 5.34 11.87
N VAL A 366 -2.27 5.91 10.68
CA VAL A 366 -3.46 6.43 9.98
C VAL A 366 -3.92 5.34 9.02
N VAL A 367 -5.12 4.80 9.25
CA VAL A 367 -5.66 3.65 8.50
C VAL A 367 -6.70 4.14 7.51
N LEU A 368 -6.43 3.95 6.21
CA LEU A 368 -7.33 4.33 5.12
C LEU A 368 -7.65 3.11 4.26
N PRO A 369 -8.87 2.99 3.72
CA PRO A 369 -9.09 2.11 2.58
C PRO A 369 -8.16 2.53 1.42
N MET A 370 -7.63 1.54 0.69
CA MET A 370 -6.78 1.78 -0.49
C MET A 370 -7.44 2.78 -1.45
N GLY A 371 -6.72 3.83 -1.84
CA GLY A 371 -7.21 4.86 -2.74
C GLY A 371 -6.12 5.82 -3.24
N ASN A 372 -6.56 6.99 -3.71
CA ASN A 372 -5.68 8.12 -4.11
C ASN A 372 -6.22 9.43 -3.53
N ALA A 373 -5.36 10.43 -3.41
CA ALA A 373 -5.55 11.70 -2.70
C ALA A 373 -5.73 11.49 -1.18
N ASP A 374 -4.77 10.81 -0.55
CA ASP A 374 -4.90 10.24 0.79
C ASP A 374 -5.17 11.26 1.88
N VAL A 375 -4.47 12.40 1.84
CA VAL A 375 -4.71 13.53 2.76
C VAL A 375 -6.16 13.98 2.74
N SER A 376 -6.81 13.99 1.57
CA SER A 376 -8.21 14.43 1.44
C SER A 376 -9.23 13.40 1.92
N ARG A 377 -8.83 12.12 2.05
CA ARG A 377 -9.69 11.05 2.57
C ARG A 377 -9.64 10.95 4.09
N VAL A 378 -8.67 11.59 4.75
CA VAL A 378 -8.64 11.64 6.21
C VAL A 378 -9.79 12.53 6.69
N SER A 379 -10.64 11.96 7.53
CA SER A 379 -11.82 12.60 8.10
C SER A 379 -11.98 12.22 9.56
N ALA A 380 -12.96 12.80 10.24
CA ALA A 380 -13.32 12.45 11.62
C ALA A 380 -13.68 10.97 11.83
N ALA A 381 -14.01 10.23 10.76
CA ALA A 381 -14.29 8.79 10.81
C ALA A 381 -13.07 7.92 10.52
N THR A 382 -11.94 8.52 10.10
CA THR A 382 -10.71 7.80 9.83
C THR A 382 -10.15 7.24 11.13
N ARG A 383 -9.84 5.95 11.12
CA ARG A 383 -9.26 5.31 12.30
C ARG A 383 -7.79 5.69 12.44
N ILE A 384 -7.45 6.34 13.54
CA ILE A 384 -6.07 6.67 13.91
C ILE A 384 -5.72 5.91 15.19
N ILE A 385 -4.69 5.06 15.13
CA ILE A 385 -4.20 4.31 16.28
C ILE A 385 -2.90 4.97 16.74
N ALA A 386 -2.91 5.56 17.93
CA ALA A 386 -1.73 6.11 18.57
C ALA A 386 -1.44 5.37 19.88
N ILE A 387 -0.20 4.91 20.06
CA ILE A 387 0.26 4.34 21.33
C ILE A 387 1.53 5.02 21.82
N ASP A 388 1.72 5.03 23.13
CA ASP A 388 2.94 5.48 23.79
C ASP A 388 3.31 4.57 24.97
N THR A 389 4.43 3.86 24.81
CA THR A 389 4.84 2.76 25.67
C THR A 389 6.07 3.09 26.50
N PRO A 390 6.18 2.59 27.76
CA PRO A 390 7.46 2.60 28.46
C PRO A 390 8.46 1.68 27.75
N ASN A 391 9.70 2.11 27.63
CA ASN A 391 10.80 1.30 27.10
C ASN A 391 11.38 0.38 28.19
N ASP A 392 10.53 -0.53 28.68
CA ASP A 392 10.76 -1.26 29.91
C ASP A 392 10.37 -2.73 29.78
N ASN A 393 11.14 -3.63 30.40
CA ASN A 393 10.86 -5.06 30.38
C ASN A 393 9.66 -5.48 31.24
N GLY A 394 9.19 -4.66 32.17
CA GLY A 394 7.99 -4.87 32.97
C GLY A 394 6.68 -4.61 32.23
N ILE A 395 6.72 -4.24 30.95
CA ILE A 395 5.55 -3.90 30.15
C ILE A 395 4.61 -5.10 29.89
N ASN A 396 3.31 -4.83 29.86
CA ASN A 396 2.29 -5.76 29.38
C ASN A 396 2.35 -5.92 27.84
N SER A 397 2.11 -7.12 27.32
CA SER A 397 2.10 -7.41 25.87
C SER A 397 0.87 -6.91 25.12
N ASN A 398 -0.20 -6.55 25.82
CA ASN A 398 -1.39 -5.96 25.22
C ASN A 398 -1.12 -4.50 24.89
N TRP A 399 -0.78 -4.22 23.63
CA TRP A 399 -0.48 -2.87 23.17
C TRP A 399 -1.68 -1.90 23.33
N GLY A 400 -2.91 -2.40 23.32
CA GLY A 400 -4.13 -1.61 23.46
C GLY A 400 -4.25 -0.87 24.79
N GLN A 401 -3.50 -1.28 25.81
CA GLN A 401 -3.45 -0.61 27.12
C GLN A 401 -2.63 0.69 27.10
N TYR A 402 -1.83 0.90 26.05
CA TYR A 402 -0.97 2.07 25.90
C TYR A 402 -1.49 3.06 24.86
N ARG A 403 -2.77 2.93 24.48
CA ARG A 403 -3.42 3.86 23.55
C ARG A 403 -3.50 5.25 24.19
N VAL A 404 -3.15 6.24 23.38
CA VAL A 404 -3.20 7.66 23.70
C VAL A 404 -3.79 8.40 22.51
N SER A 405 -4.01 9.71 22.65
CA SER A 405 -4.36 10.57 21.52
C SER A 405 -3.07 11.01 20.80
N VAL A 406 -3.18 11.50 19.56
CA VAL A 406 -2.03 12.08 18.86
C VAL A 406 -1.59 13.34 19.59
N ASP A 407 -2.52 14.18 20.05
CA ASP A 407 -2.26 15.36 20.88
C ASP A 407 -1.36 15.05 22.09
N ALA A 408 -1.55 13.89 22.73
CA ALA A 408 -0.74 13.50 23.89
C ALA A 408 0.72 13.20 23.50
N ILE A 409 0.93 12.63 22.31
CA ILE A 409 2.28 12.39 21.77
C ILE A 409 2.92 13.72 21.38
N GLU A 410 2.18 14.61 20.73
CA GLU A 410 2.66 15.96 20.37
C GLU A 410 3.04 16.76 21.62
N ALA A 411 2.20 16.77 22.64
CA ALA A 411 2.49 17.44 23.91
C ALA A 411 3.74 16.89 24.59
N ALA A 412 4.02 15.58 24.46
CA ALA A 412 5.20 14.95 25.04
C ALA A 412 6.49 15.17 24.23
N THR A 413 6.37 15.44 22.93
CA THR A 413 7.52 15.44 21.99
C THR A 413 7.83 16.81 21.39
N GLY A 414 6.86 17.73 21.37
CA GLY A 414 6.92 18.99 20.65
C GLY A 414 6.83 18.86 19.12
N LEU A 415 6.38 17.71 18.62
CA LEU A 415 6.15 17.46 17.20
C LEU A 415 4.74 17.94 16.79
N ASP A 416 4.59 18.22 15.49
CA ASP A 416 3.31 18.49 14.79
C ASP A 416 3.06 17.31 13.82
N LEU A 417 2.51 16.23 14.38
CA LEU A 417 2.20 15.01 13.66
C LEU A 417 1.00 15.26 12.74
N LEU A 418 0.95 14.55 11.62
CA LEU A 418 -0.14 14.72 10.64
C LEU A 418 -0.28 16.17 10.09
N SER A 419 0.79 16.97 10.17
CA SER A 419 0.86 18.39 9.76
C SER A 419 0.42 18.71 8.34
N ALA A 420 0.31 17.72 7.44
CA ALA A 420 -0.24 17.93 6.10
C ALA A 420 -1.78 17.97 6.07
N LEU A 421 -2.45 17.49 7.13
CA LEU A 421 -3.92 17.54 7.23
C LEU A 421 -4.40 19.00 7.43
N PRO A 422 -5.58 19.37 6.95
CA PRO A 422 -6.19 20.65 7.32
C PRO A 422 -6.37 20.75 8.83
N LEU A 423 -6.09 21.92 9.42
CA LEU A 423 -6.20 22.14 10.88
C LEU A 423 -7.55 21.72 11.48
N SER A 424 -8.65 21.90 10.75
CA SER A 424 -9.98 21.48 11.20
C SER A 424 -10.14 19.96 11.29
N VAL A 425 -9.38 19.20 10.49
CA VAL A 425 -9.34 17.72 10.56
C VAL A 425 -8.44 17.29 11.70
N GLN A 426 -7.23 17.86 11.80
CA GLN A 426 -6.27 17.63 12.89
C GLN A 426 -6.95 17.73 14.27
N GLN A 427 -7.62 18.87 14.53
CA GLN A 427 -8.35 19.15 15.77
C GLN A 427 -9.37 18.07 16.17
N VAL A 428 -9.91 17.32 15.22
CA VAL A 428 -10.88 16.26 15.49
C VAL A 428 -10.19 14.91 15.66
N VAL A 429 -9.29 14.56 14.74
CA VAL A 429 -8.70 13.22 14.70
C VAL A 429 -7.59 13.03 15.73
N GLU A 430 -6.86 14.10 16.07
CA GLU A 430 -5.70 14.03 16.98
C GLU A 430 -6.09 14.03 18.45
N ALA A 431 -7.26 14.57 18.79
CA ALA A 431 -7.82 14.57 20.13
C ALA A 431 -8.43 13.22 20.55
N GLN A 432 -8.70 12.33 19.59
CA GLN A 432 -9.35 11.04 19.85
C GLN A 432 -8.35 9.98 20.30
N VAL A 433 -8.80 9.10 21.21
CA VAL A 433 -8.10 7.86 21.56
C VAL A 433 -8.82 6.71 20.88
N ASP A 434 -8.10 5.91 20.08
CA ASP A 434 -8.65 4.71 19.47
C ASP A 434 -9.28 3.79 20.53
N ASN A 435 -10.49 3.32 20.24
CA ASN A 435 -11.18 2.32 21.06
C ASN A 435 -11.53 1.06 20.24
N GLY A 436 -11.00 0.93 19.02
CA GLY A 436 -11.25 -0.19 18.13
C GLY A 436 -10.58 -1.50 18.57
N PRO A 437 -10.74 -2.57 17.75
CA PRO A 437 -10.13 -3.88 18.01
C PRO A 437 -8.60 -3.81 18.06
N THR A 438 -7.98 -4.70 18.83
CA THR A 438 -6.52 -4.72 19.02
C THR A 438 -5.84 -5.99 18.50
N GLN A 439 -6.61 -6.88 17.88
CA GLN A 439 -6.19 -8.17 17.34
C GLN A 439 -7.18 -8.64 16.28
#